data_AF-U1N646-F1
#
_entry.id   AF-U1N646-F1
#
_cell.length_a   1.000
_cell.length_b   1.000
_cell.length_c   1.000
_cell.angle_alpha   90.00
_cell.angle_beta   90.00
_cell.angle_gamma   90.00
#
_symmetry.space_group_name_H-M   'P 1'
#
loop_
_entity.id
_entity.type
_entity.pdbx_description
1 polymer ?
#
loop_
_entity_poly.entity_id
_entity_poly.type
_entity_poly.pdbx_seq_one_letter_code
_entity_poly.pdbx_strand_id
1 'polypeptide(L)'
;MNHNEGYILTVDKSGYVRFRVSYKPYNHAKGVLRGSPVHLKRVKKALESDVWRVGVAELIHKHDEWRLHVTVIHKMKQVRPPEDADTVVGVDISQDCVALATLTPAGDVLDSVVIEYPDIKRIRHEHQTQADAESQARRVRDCYLNGRTRLRSRSTPQSLS
;
A
#
# COMPACT_ATOMS: atom_id res chain seq x y z
N MET A 1 -4.18 18.82 -7.37
CA MET A 1 -5.05 19.92 -7.84
C MET A 1 -5.96 20.36 -6.70
N ASN A 2 -6.18 21.65 -6.49
CA ASN A 2 -7.08 22.16 -5.46
C ASN A 2 -8.53 22.26 -5.95
N HIS A 3 -9.48 22.04 -5.04
CA HIS A 3 -10.90 22.23 -5.31
C HIS A 3 -11.19 23.71 -5.57
N ASN A 4 -12.01 24.01 -6.59
CA ASN A 4 -12.32 25.35 -7.13
C ASN A 4 -11.22 26.02 -7.97
N GLU A 5 -10.03 25.44 -8.07
CA GLU A 5 -8.93 25.97 -8.91
C GLU A 5 -8.60 25.01 -10.05
N GLY A 6 -8.02 23.86 -9.75
CA GLY A 6 -7.61 22.86 -10.74
C GLY A 6 -8.71 21.83 -11.04
N TYR A 7 -9.64 21.64 -10.11
CA TYR A 7 -10.81 20.81 -10.34
C TYR A 7 -12.02 21.30 -9.56
N ILE A 8 -13.22 20.93 -10.01
CA ILE A 8 -14.49 21.26 -9.38
C ILE A 8 -15.34 20.00 -9.34
N LEU A 9 -15.95 19.73 -8.18
CA LEU A 9 -17.01 18.74 -8.04
C LEU A 9 -18.33 19.44 -7.73
N THR A 10 -19.39 19.03 -8.41
CA THR A 10 -20.75 19.54 -8.16
C THR A 10 -21.76 18.40 -8.14
N VAL A 11 -22.80 18.54 -7.34
CA VAL A 11 -23.95 17.62 -7.38
C VAL A 11 -24.98 18.22 -8.34
N ASP A 12 -25.41 17.46 -9.35
CA ASP A 12 -26.47 17.91 -10.25
C ASP A 12 -27.88 17.62 -9.69
N LYS A 13 -28.91 18.13 -10.39
CA LYS A 13 -30.32 17.95 -9.98
C LYS A 13 -30.78 16.49 -9.94
N SER A 14 -30.11 15.60 -10.68
CA SER A 14 -30.35 14.16 -10.68
C SER A 14 -29.62 13.45 -9.55
N GLY A 15 -28.85 14.18 -8.74
CA GLY A 15 -28.06 13.63 -7.66
C GLY A 15 -26.77 12.96 -8.12
N TYR A 16 -26.31 13.15 -9.36
CA TYR A 16 -25.00 12.66 -9.79
C TYR A 16 -23.90 13.66 -9.44
N VAL A 17 -22.73 13.15 -9.06
CA VAL A 17 -21.55 13.98 -8.82
C VAL A 17 -20.87 14.21 -10.17
N ARG A 18 -20.84 15.46 -10.64
CA ARG A 18 -20.12 15.87 -11.83
C ARG A 18 -18.74 16.37 -11.47
N PHE A 19 -17.78 16.12 -12.35
CA PHE A 19 -16.44 16.68 -12.24
C PHE A 19 -16.14 17.60 -13.41
N ARG A 20 -15.32 18.61 -13.14
CA ARG A 20 -14.60 19.40 -14.13
C ARG A 20 -13.14 19.46 -13.71
N VAL A 21 -12.23 18.95 -14.51
CA VAL A 21 -10.79 18.99 -14.27
C VAL A 21 -10.15 19.89 -15.33
N SER A 22 -9.30 20.81 -14.91
CA SER A 22 -8.63 21.76 -15.79
C SER A 22 -7.11 21.62 -15.63
N TYR A 23 -6.41 21.28 -16.71
CA TYR A 23 -4.94 21.20 -16.74
C TYR A 23 -4.31 22.45 -17.38
N LYS A 24 -5.03 23.13 -18.28
CA LYS A 24 -4.67 24.41 -18.89
C LYS A 24 -5.89 25.34 -18.96
N PRO A 25 -5.70 26.67 -19.04
CA PRO A 25 -6.79 27.59 -19.32
C PRO A 25 -7.58 27.14 -20.55
N TYR A 26 -8.91 27.28 -20.50
CA TYR A 26 -9.87 26.95 -21.57
C TYR A 26 -10.07 25.46 -21.90
N ASN A 27 -9.11 24.57 -21.63
CA ASN A 27 -9.26 23.12 -21.85
C ASN A 27 -9.62 22.38 -20.56
N HIS A 28 -10.82 21.81 -20.53
CA HIS A 28 -11.35 21.13 -19.35
C HIS A 28 -12.01 19.80 -19.71
N ALA A 29 -11.64 18.75 -18.96
CA ALA A 29 -12.35 17.47 -18.98
C ALA A 29 -13.56 17.55 -18.07
N LYS A 30 -14.72 17.08 -18.54
CA LYS A 30 -15.98 17.06 -17.79
C LYS A 30 -16.59 15.67 -17.86
N GLY A 31 -17.29 15.28 -16.80
CA GLY A 31 -17.99 14.00 -16.79
C GLY A 31 -18.75 13.77 -15.49
N VAL A 32 -19.29 12.56 -15.37
CA VAL A 32 -19.93 12.06 -14.15
C VAL A 32 -18.95 11.16 -13.42
N LEU A 33 -18.73 11.44 -12.13
CA LEU A 33 -17.89 10.62 -11.28
C LEU A 33 -18.61 9.31 -10.98
N ARG A 34 -17.96 8.19 -11.31
CA ARG A 34 -18.44 6.83 -11.02
C ARG A 34 -17.56 6.20 -9.94
N GLY A 35 -18.15 5.34 -9.13
CA GLY A 35 -17.44 4.65 -8.06
C GLY A 35 -18.41 4.00 -7.08
N SER A 36 -17.86 3.47 -5.98
CA SER A 36 -18.65 2.86 -4.92
C SER A 36 -19.71 3.83 -4.39
N PRO A 37 -20.98 3.38 -4.19
CA PRO A 37 -22.03 4.21 -3.60
C PRO A 37 -21.64 4.81 -2.24
N VAL A 38 -20.85 4.09 -1.44
CA VAL A 38 -20.37 4.55 -0.13
C VAL A 38 -19.45 5.77 -0.27
N HIS A 39 -18.52 5.71 -1.23
CA HIS A 39 -17.58 6.81 -1.49
C HIS A 39 -18.31 8.03 -2.07
N LEU A 40 -19.22 7.81 -3.04
CA LEU A 40 -20.01 8.90 -3.62
C LEU A 40 -20.92 9.57 -2.58
N LYS A 41 -21.53 8.81 -1.67
CA LYS A 41 -22.32 9.37 -0.56
C LYS A 41 -21.47 10.26 0.34
N ARG A 42 -20.22 9.87 0.61
CA ARG A 42 -19.29 10.66 1.44
C ARG A 42 -18.85 11.95 0.73
N VAL A 43 -18.58 11.90 -0.57
CA VAL A 43 -18.28 13.09 -1.38
C VAL A 43 -19.47 14.04 -1.45
N LYS A 44 -20.68 13.54 -1.70
CA LYS A 44 -21.91 14.36 -1.69
C LYS A 44 -22.10 15.06 -0.35
N LYS A 45 -22.01 14.31 0.75
CA LYS A 45 -22.07 14.87 2.10
C LYS A 45 -21.02 15.97 2.30
N ALA A 46 -19.84 15.81 1.72
CA ALA A 46 -18.78 16.82 1.81
C ALA A 46 -19.00 18.07 0.96
N LEU A 47 -19.80 17.98 -0.11
CA LEU A 47 -20.19 19.11 -0.94
C LEU A 47 -21.40 19.86 -0.37
N GLU A 48 -22.29 19.17 0.32
CA GLU A 48 -23.54 19.72 0.87
C GLU A 48 -23.41 20.24 2.30
N SER A 49 -22.37 19.83 3.03
CA SER A 49 -22.22 20.13 4.47
C SER A 49 -20.97 20.95 4.76
N ASP A 50 -21.13 21.96 5.62
CA ASP A 50 -20.10 22.84 6.13
C ASP A 50 -19.13 22.16 7.12
N VAL A 51 -19.54 21.09 7.81
CA VAL A 51 -18.69 20.32 8.74
C VAL A 51 -17.65 19.45 8.02
N TRP A 52 -17.75 19.34 6.70
CA TRP A 52 -16.81 18.64 5.83
C TRP A 52 -16.08 19.61 4.90
N ARG A 53 -14.94 19.19 4.37
CA ARG A 53 -14.15 19.92 3.38
C ARG A 53 -13.72 18.95 2.28
N VAL A 54 -13.97 19.34 1.04
CA VAL A 54 -13.32 18.74 -0.13
C VAL A 54 -11.94 19.37 -0.29
N GLY A 55 -10.91 18.53 -0.33
CA GLY A 55 -9.50 18.92 -0.30
C GLY A 55 -8.86 18.89 -1.68
N VAL A 56 -7.62 18.39 -1.71
CA VAL A 56 -6.90 18.16 -2.96
C VAL A 56 -7.43 16.93 -3.69
N ALA A 57 -7.28 16.94 -5.01
CA ALA A 57 -7.47 15.77 -5.84
C ALA A 57 -6.26 15.47 -6.72
N GLU A 58 -6.08 14.19 -6.99
CA GLU A 58 -5.06 13.63 -7.86
C GLU A 58 -5.73 12.82 -8.97
N LEU A 59 -5.23 13.00 -10.19
CA LEU A 59 -5.66 12.23 -11.34
C LEU A 59 -4.64 11.12 -11.59
N ILE A 60 -5.09 9.87 -11.55
CA ILE A 60 -4.23 8.69 -11.66
C ILE A 60 -4.73 7.86 -12.82
N HIS A 61 -3.82 7.42 -13.69
CA HIS A 61 -4.11 6.43 -14.73
C HIS A 61 -3.59 5.07 -14.29
N LYS A 62 -4.47 4.09 -14.10
CA LYS A 62 -4.10 2.74 -13.68
C LYS A 62 -5.03 1.71 -14.31
N HIS A 63 -4.48 0.63 -14.85
CA HIS A 63 -5.22 -0.46 -15.51
C HIS A 63 -6.17 0.08 -16.61
N ASP A 64 -5.65 0.93 -17.49
CA ASP A 64 -6.39 1.58 -18.59
C ASP A 64 -7.63 2.38 -18.17
N GLU A 65 -7.66 2.81 -16.90
CA GLU A 65 -8.73 3.62 -16.33
C GLU A 65 -8.18 4.90 -15.71
N TRP A 66 -8.85 6.01 -16.00
CA TRP A 66 -8.63 7.29 -15.33
C TRP A 66 -9.42 7.35 -14.02
N ARG A 67 -8.72 7.61 -12.92
CA ARG A 67 -9.29 7.69 -11.57
C ARG A 67 -9.00 9.04 -10.95
N LEU A 68 -10.04 9.65 -10.38
CA LEU A 68 -9.92 10.89 -9.63
C LEU A 68 -9.95 10.56 -8.14
N HIS A 69 -8.80 10.65 -7.48
CA HIS A 69 -8.68 10.47 -6.04
C HIS A 69 -8.92 11.82 -5.37
N VAL A 70 -9.93 11.89 -4.50
CA VAL A 70 -10.38 13.15 -3.88
C VAL A 70 -10.26 13.00 -2.37
N THR A 71 -9.51 13.90 -1.74
CA THR A 71 -9.41 13.95 -0.28
C THR A 71 -10.64 14.63 0.30
N VAL A 72 -11.27 13.99 1.29
CA VAL A 72 -12.43 14.52 2.01
C VAL A 72 -12.10 14.55 3.50
N ILE A 73 -12.23 15.72 4.11
CA ILE A 73 -11.81 15.98 5.49
C ILE A 73 -13.04 16.34 6.32
N HIS A 74 -13.19 15.73 7.50
CA HIS A 74 -14.19 16.15 8.48
C HIS A 74 -13.57 17.22 9.38
N LYS A 75 -14.10 18.44 9.40
CA LYS A 75 -13.50 19.58 10.11
C LYS A 75 -13.58 19.46 11.63
N MET A 76 -14.72 18.95 12.13
CA MET A 76 -15.05 18.96 13.56
C MET A 76 -14.91 17.61 14.25
N LYS A 77 -14.42 16.57 13.54
CA LYS A 77 -14.34 15.24 14.14
C LYS A 77 -13.05 15.15 14.92
N GLN A 78 -13.17 15.21 16.24
CA GLN A 78 -12.06 14.93 17.14
C GLN A 78 -11.81 13.41 17.14
N VAL A 79 -10.56 13.04 16.94
CA VAL A 79 -10.08 11.68 17.22
C VAL A 79 -9.62 11.72 18.67
N ARG A 80 -9.96 10.69 19.45
CA ARG A 80 -9.49 10.59 20.83
C ARG A 80 -7.95 10.63 20.83
N PRO A 81 -7.34 11.35 21.78
CA PRO A 81 -5.90 11.37 21.87
C PRO A 81 -5.38 9.96 22.22
N PRO A 82 -4.15 9.61 21.86
CA PRO A 82 -3.61 8.26 22.05
C PRO A 82 -3.68 7.77 23.50
N GLU A 83 -3.53 8.67 24.48
CA GLU A 83 -3.62 8.39 25.91
C GLU A 83 -5.02 7.93 26.37
N ASP A 84 -6.07 8.28 25.63
CA ASP A 84 -7.46 7.90 25.91
C ASP A 84 -7.93 6.76 24.99
N ALA A 85 -6.99 6.00 24.41
CA ALA A 85 -7.32 4.88 23.53
C ALA A 85 -7.78 3.66 24.34
N ASP A 86 -9.04 3.25 24.14
CA ASP A 86 -9.59 2.01 24.72
C ASP A 86 -9.09 0.73 24.02
N THR A 87 -8.27 0.86 22.98
CA THR A 87 -7.81 -0.26 22.16
C THR A 87 -6.45 0.08 21.55
N VAL A 88 -5.50 -0.85 21.68
CA VAL A 88 -4.18 -0.78 21.07
C VAL A 88 -4.11 -1.84 19.97
N VAL A 89 -3.57 -1.49 18.80
CA VAL A 89 -3.29 -2.46 17.73
C VAL A 89 -1.80 -2.69 17.65
N GLY A 90 -1.35 -3.86 18.11
CA GLY A 90 0.00 -4.34 17.88
C GLY A 90 0.12 -4.84 16.44
N VAL A 91 1.17 -4.41 15.74
CA VAL A 91 1.48 -4.85 14.39
C VAL A 91 2.88 -5.44 14.41
N ASP A 92 2.98 -6.72 14.08
CA ASP A 92 4.25 -7.40 13.83
C ASP A 92 4.38 -7.70 12.34
N ILE A 93 5.53 -7.33 11.78
CA ILE A 93 5.81 -7.51 10.35
C ILE A 93 6.98 -8.46 10.24
N SER A 94 6.70 -9.66 9.75
CA SER A 94 7.73 -10.62 9.39
C SER A 94 7.91 -10.66 7.87
N GLN A 95 8.89 -11.44 7.43
CA GLN A 95 9.18 -11.63 6.01
C GLN A 95 7.97 -12.20 5.24
N ASP A 96 7.08 -12.94 5.91
CA ASP A 96 6.07 -13.77 5.25
C ASP A 96 4.65 -13.44 5.67
N CYS A 97 4.49 -12.72 6.77
CA CYS A 97 3.19 -12.32 7.26
C CYS A 97 3.25 -10.97 7.97
N VAL A 98 2.12 -10.27 7.92
CA VAL A 98 1.81 -9.21 8.88
C VAL A 98 0.82 -9.81 9.88
N ALA A 99 1.19 -9.83 11.15
CA ALA A 99 0.29 -10.15 12.24
C ALA A 99 -0.22 -8.87 12.89
N LEU A 100 -1.53 -8.80 13.09
CA LEU A 100 -2.18 -7.73 13.83
C LEU A 100 -2.90 -8.34 15.04
N ALA A 101 -2.71 -7.74 16.22
CA ALA A 101 -3.45 -8.07 17.43
C ALA A 101 -4.06 -6.80 18.01
N THR A 102 -5.36 -6.82 18.25
CA THR A 102 -6.08 -5.76 18.96
C THR A 102 -6.15 -6.13 20.44
N LEU A 103 -5.76 -5.20 21.30
CA LEU A 103 -5.58 -5.41 22.73
C LEU A 103 -6.37 -4.34 23.50
N THR A 104 -6.95 -4.71 24.63
CA THR A 104 -7.37 -3.73 25.65
C THR A 104 -6.13 -3.07 26.27
N PRO A 105 -6.27 -1.90 26.92
CA PRO A 105 -5.17 -1.30 27.70
C PRO A 105 -4.66 -2.20 28.83
N ALA A 106 -5.47 -3.16 29.29
CA ALA A 106 -5.08 -4.16 30.29
C ALA A 106 -4.28 -5.34 29.70
N GLY A 107 -4.19 -5.44 28.36
CA GLY A 107 -3.45 -6.48 27.66
C GLY A 107 -4.30 -7.67 27.19
N ASP A 108 -5.62 -7.62 27.34
CA ASP A 108 -6.50 -8.69 26.84
C ASP A 108 -6.62 -8.61 25.31
N VAL A 109 -6.46 -9.75 24.64
CA VAL A 109 -6.63 -9.83 23.19
C VAL A 109 -8.13 -9.78 22.85
N LEU A 110 -8.53 -8.76 22.09
CA LEU A 110 -9.89 -8.61 21.58
C LEU A 110 -10.10 -9.43 20.31
N ASP A 111 -9.15 -9.30 19.36
CA ASP A 111 -9.16 -9.99 18.08
C ASP A 111 -7.75 -9.99 17.47
N SER A 112 -7.46 -10.94 16.59
CA SER A 112 -6.19 -11.03 15.89
C SER A 112 -6.37 -11.52 14.46
N VAL A 113 -5.55 -11.00 13.54
CA VAL A 113 -5.50 -11.45 12.16
C VAL A 113 -4.06 -11.62 11.71
N VAL A 114 -3.78 -12.72 11.02
CA VAL A 114 -2.50 -12.96 10.36
C VAL A 114 -2.76 -12.94 8.87
N ILE A 115 -2.08 -12.01 8.17
CA ILE A 115 -2.14 -11.88 6.73
C ILE A 115 -0.84 -12.44 6.19
N GLU A 116 -0.89 -13.65 5.63
CA GLU A 116 0.25 -14.29 4.97
C GLU A 116 0.38 -13.80 3.53
N TYR A 117 1.61 -13.57 3.07
CA TYR A 117 1.95 -13.28 1.67
C TYR A 117 3.16 -14.13 1.23
N PRO A 118 3.02 -15.47 1.24
CA PRO A 118 4.13 -16.40 0.99
C PRO A 118 4.72 -16.25 -0.43
N ASP A 119 3.93 -15.74 -1.37
CA ASP A 119 4.35 -15.53 -2.77
C ASP A 119 5.53 -14.56 -2.92
N ILE A 120 5.63 -13.54 -2.04
CA ILE A 120 6.75 -12.59 -2.05
C ILE A 120 8.05 -13.32 -1.68
N LYS A 121 7.96 -14.31 -0.77
CA LYS A 121 9.11 -15.14 -0.39
C LYS A 121 9.52 -16.10 -1.49
N ARG A 122 8.55 -16.69 -2.22
CA ARG A 122 8.82 -17.56 -3.38
C ARG A 122 9.65 -16.82 -4.44
N ILE A 123 9.21 -15.62 -4.83
CA ILE A 123 9.91 -14.80 -5.83
C ILE A 123 11.30 -14.37 -5.32
N ARG A 124 11.42 -13.96 -4.06
CA ARG A 124 12.74 -13.63 -3.47
C ARG A 124 13.67 -14.84 -3.41
N HIS A 125 13.16 -16.02 -3.08
CA HIS A 125 13.97 -17.24 -3.02
C HIS A 125 14.47 -17.63 -4.40
N GLU A 126 13.62 -17.55 -5.43
CA GLU A 126 14.00 -17.78 -6.82
C GLU A 126 15.14 -16.85 -7.26
N HIS A 127 15.03 -15.55 -6.98
CA HIS A 127 16.09 -14.60 -7.29
C HIS A 127 17.36 -14.79 -6.46
N GLN A 128 17.24 -15.14 -5.17
CA GLN A 128 18.40 -15.40 -4.32
C GLN A 128 19.14 -16.67 -4.76
N THR A 129 18.43 -17.74 -5.11
CA THR A 129 19.01 -18.97 -5.64
C THR A 129 19.73 -18.71 -6.96
N GLN A 130 19.17 -17.87 -7.84
CA GLN A 130 19.84 -17.47 -9.09
C GLN A 130 21.12 -16.67 -8.81
N ALA A 131 21.08 -15.68 -7.93
CA ALA A 131 22.26 -14.88 -7.56
C ALA A 131 23.37 -15.73 -6.91
N ASP A 132 23.01 -16.69 -6.06
CA ASP A 132 23.95 -17.61 -5.42
C ASP A 132 24.58 -18.55 -6.46
N ALA A 133 23.79 -19.05 -7.41
CA ALA A 133 24.27 -19.88 -8.52
C ALA A 133 25.24 -19.11 -9.44
N GLU A 134 24.92 -17.85 -9.78
CA GLU A 134 25.80 -16.98 -10.56
C GLU A 134 27.10 -16.66 -9.82
N SER A 135 27.04 -16.41 -8.52
CA SER A 135 28.22 -16.19 -7.67
C SER A 135 29.11 -17.43 -7.61
N GLN A 136 28.52 -18.62 -7.45
CA GLN A 136 29.25 -19.88 -7.52
C GLN A 136 29.87 -20.11 -8.90
N ALA A 137 29.10 -19.90 -9.98
CA ALA A 137 29.60 -20.05 -11.35
C ALA A 137 30.76 -19.08 -11.64
N ARG A 138 30.67 -17.85 -11.16
CA ARG A 138 31.76 -16.85 -11.25
C ARG A 138 32.99 -17.29 -10.48
N ARG A 139 32.84 -17.79 -9.25
CA ARG A 139 33.95 -18.34 -8.44
C ARG A 139 34.62 -19.54 -9.12
N VAL A 140 33.84 -20.45 -9.70
CA VAL A 140 34.36 -21.60 -10.45
C VAL A 140 35.11 -21.13 -11.69
N ARG A 141 34.55 -20.18 -12.45
CA ARG A 141 35.17 -19.60 -13.64
C ARG A 141 36.48 -18.89 -13.30
N ASP A 142 36.52 -18.11 -12.23
CA ASP A 142 37.72 -17.42 -11.76
C ASP A 142 38.80 -18.41 -11.31
N CYS A 143 38.44 -19.54 -10.68
CA CYS A 143 39.38 -20.62 -10.37
C CYS A 143 39.94 -21.30 -11.63
N TYR A 144 39.09 -21.51 -12.66
CA TYR A 144 39.48 -22.16 -13.92
C TYR A 144 40.39 -21.27 -14.76
N LEU A 145 40.08 -19.98 -14.87
CA LEU A 145 40.86 -19.01 -15.65
C LEU A 145 42.17 -18.62 -14.98
N ASN A 146 42.24 -18.63 -13.64
CA ASN A 146 43.45 -18.28 -12.88
C ASN A 146 44.25 -19.49 -12.38
N GLY A 147 43.97 -20.71 -12.88
CA GLY A 147 44.81 -21.89 -12.70
C GLY A 147 45.01 -22.38 -11.25
N ARG A 148 44.14 -22.01 -10.30
CA ARG A 148 44.25 -22.47 -8.90
C ARG A 148 43.31 -23.63 -8.61
N THR A 149 43.73 -24.84 -8.97
CA THR A 149 43.06 -26.07 -8.56
C THR A 149 43.35 -26.34 -7.09
N ARG A 150 42.41 -26.05 -6.19
CA ARG A 150 42.33 -26.71 -4.87
C ARG A 150 40.92 -27.23 -4.64
N LEU A 151 40.65 -28.39 -5.20
CA LEU A 151 39.61 -29.29 -4.70
C LEU A 151 40.07 -29.78 -3.32
N ARG A 152 39.46 -29.27 -2.25
CA ARG A 152 39.52 -29.95 -0.94
C ARG A 152 38.31 -30.88 -0.87
N SER A 153 38.58 -32.19 -0.97
CA SER A 153 37.63 -33.22 -0.59
C SER A 153 37.23 -33.03 0.86
N ARG A 154 35.91 -33.04 1.13
CA ARG A 154 35.40 -33.20 2.50
C ARG A 154 35.64 -34.64 2.92
N SER A 155 36.49 -34.85 3.92
CA SER A 155 36.49 -36.09 4.70
C SER A 155 35.50 -35.95 5.87
N THR A 156 34.68 -36.96 6.05
CA THR A 156 34.03 -37.35 7.32
C THR A 156 34.20 -38.88 7.39
N PRO A 157 34.14 -39.57 8.55
CA PRO A 157 33.97 -39.10 9.94
C PRO A 157 34.97 -39.75 10.94
N GLN A 158 35.02 -39.28 12.19
CA GLN A 158 35.32 -40.16 13.33
C GLN A 158 34.39 -39.83 14.49
N SER A 159 33.50 -40.78 14.77
CA SER A 159 32.77 -40.92 16.03
C SER A 159 33.73 -41.42 17.11
N LEU A 160 33.74 -40.77 18.26
CA LEU A 160 34.35 -41.30 19.48
C LEU A 160 33.24 -41.57 20.50
N SER A 161 33.15 -42.86 20.83
CA SER A 161 32.56 -43.54 22.01
C SER A 161 31.49 -42.83 22.83
#